data_AF-A0A4Q3EJH8-F1
#
_entry.id   AF-A0A4Q3EJH8-F1
#
_cell.length_a   1.000
_cell.length_b   1.000
_cell.length_c   1.000
_cell.angle_alpha   90.00
_cell.angle_beta   90.00
_cell.angle_gamma   90.00
#
_symmetry.space_group_name_H-M   'P 1'
#
loop_
_entity.id
_entity.type
_entity.pdbx_description
1 polymer ?
#
loop_
_entity_poly.entity_id
_entity_poly.type
_entity_poly.pdbx_seq_one_letter_code
_entity_poly.pdbx_strand_id
1 'polypeptide(L)'
;NLAVKAAKTKASVALPTEATALVAIKPLTYLQGSDTDIESSWTKNVLSFEDEAFIDVARKMERWYDVNFEFKDKRWQQQFLNGSFKNENLQQAMTALKYSTGFNYTIEGRKVVIF
;
A
#
# COMPACT_ATOMS: atom_id res chain seq x y z
N ASN A 1 49.96 -8.54 29.03
CA ASN A 1 48.99 -7.94 28.10
C ASN A 1 48.33 -9.01 27.25
N LEU A 2 47.00 -8.94 27.23
CA LEU A 2 46.05 -9.87 26.62
C LEU A 2 45.92 -9.65 25.10
N ALA A 3 45.67 -10.77 24.39
CA ALA A 3 44.80 -10.96 23.22
C ALA A 3 45.06 -10.20 21.90
N VAL A 4 45.23 -10.97 20.82
CA VAL A 4 44.92 -10.54 19.44
C VAL A 4 44.08 -11.64 18.76
N LYS A 5 42.87 -11.24 18.31
CA LYS A 5 41.90 -12.01 17.51
C LYS A 5 42.19 -11.87 16.01
N ALA A 6 41.44 -12.69 15.23
CA ALA A 6 41.10 -12.59 13.80
C ALA A 6 41.97 -13.43 12.86
N ALA A 7 41.47 -14.09 11.81
CA ALA A 7 40.14 -14.52 11.39
C ALA A 7 40.38 -15.57 10.27
N LYS A 8 39.60 -16.66 10.25
CA LYS A 8 39.72 -17.78 9.30
C LYS A 8 39.26 -17.38 7.89
N THR A 9 39.95 -17.85 6.84
CA THR A 9 39.62 -17.55 5.44
C THR A 9 39.41 -18.82 4.60
N LYS A 10 38.19 -18.90 4.04
CA LYS A 10 37.73 -19.48 2.75
C LYS A 10 37.89 -20.98 2.45
N ALA A 11 36.73 -21.63 2.43
CA ALA A 11 36.44 -22.91 1.80
C ALA A 11 36.42 -22.80 0.26
N SER A 12 36.90 -23.86 -0.41
CA SER A 12 36.71 -24.13 -1.84
C SER A 12 35.83 -25.36 -1.97
N VAL A 13 34.65 -25.27 -2.57
CA VAL A 13 33.89 -26.45 -3.01
C VAL A 13 33.13 -26.13 -4.30
N ALA A 14 33.33 -26.98 -5.30
CA ALA A 14 32.72 -26.96 -6.62
C ALA A 14 31.24 -27.41 -6.60
N LEU A 15 30.42 -26.82 -7.47
CA LEU A 15 29.16 -27.40 -7.99
C LEU A 15 29.50 -28.35 -9.17
N PRO A 16 28.63 -29.26 -9.67
CA PRO A 16 27.16 -29.28 -9.57
C PRO A 16 26.52 -30.68 -9.43
N THR A 17 25.33 -30.79 -8.85
CA THR A 17 24.39 -31.87 -9.25
C THR A 17 22.96 -31.43 -8.97
N GLU A 18 22.13 -31.56 -9.99
CA GLU A 18 20.74 -31.12 -10.07
C GLU A 18 19.92 -31.55 -8.85
N ALA A 19 19.36 -30.56 -8.15
CA ALA A 19 18.51 -30.79 -7.00
C ALA A 19 17.11 -31.23 -7.46
N THR A 20 16.78 -32.49 -7.22
CA THR A 20 15.40 -32.98 -7.10
C THR A 20 14.62 -32.01 -6.23
N ALA A 21 13.55 -31.44 -6.78
CA ALA A 21 12.63 -30.58 -6.04
C ALA A 21 11.96 -31.38 -4.91
N LEU A 22 12.57 -31.36 -3.72
CA LEU A 22 11.90 -31.73 -2.48
C LEU A 22 10.94 -30.60 -2.14
N VAL A 23 9.69 -30.71 -2.59
CA VAL A 23 8.62 -29.85 -2.09
C VAL A 23 8.35 -30.25 -0.64
N ALA A 24 9.14 -29.72 0.27
CA ALA A 24 8.82 -29.71 1.68
C ALA A 24 7.73 -28.66 1.89
N ILE A 25 6.46 -29.08 1.91
CA ILE A 25 5.38 -28.22 2.37
C ILE A 25 5.59 -28.04 3.88
N LYS A 26 6.28 -26.97 4.27
CA LYS A 26 6.25 -26.52 5.67
C LYS A 26 4.80 -26.13 5.99
N PRO A 27 4.22 -26.59 7.11
CA PRO A 27 2.92 -26.08 7.53
C PRO A 27 3.06 -24.56 7.72
N LEU A 28 2.16 -23.80 7.08
CA LEU A 28 1.95 -22.40 7.40
C LEU A 28 1.39 -22.35 8.82
N THR A 29 2.27 -22.29 9.80
CA THR A 29 1.90 -21.86 11.15
C THR A 29 1.41 -20.44 11.01
N TYR A 30 0.09 -20.27 11.01
CA TYR A 30 -0.55 -18.97 11.11
C TYR A 30 -0.21 -18.44 12.50
N LEU A 31 0.93 -17.77 12.63
CA LEU A 31 1.21 -16.94 13.78
C LEU A 31 0.16 -15.83 13.71
N GLN A 32 -0.84 -15.90 14.59
CA GLN A 32 -1.62 -14.73 14.96
C GLN A 32 -0.63 -13.71 15.54
N GLY A 33 -0.04 -12.92 14.65
CA GLY A 33 0.76 -11.75 14.96
C GLY A 33 -0.19 -10.66 15.41
N SER A 34 -0.22 -10.48 16.71
CA SER A 34 -0.67 -9.29 17.43
C SER A 34 -0.27 -7.99 16.74
N ASP A 35 -1.23 -7.06 16.64
CA ASP A 35 -1.10 -5.60 16.66
C ASP A 35 0.32 -5.00 16.64
N THR A 36 1.07 -5.03 15.54
CA THR A 36 2.24 -4.13 15.38
C THR A 36 2.73 -3.96 13.94
N ASP A 37 1.85 -3.88 12.93
CA ASP A 37 2.25 -3.40 11.59
C ASP A 37 1.68 -2.00 11.31
N ILE A 38 1.80 -1.13 12.32
CA ILE A 38 1.80 0.33 12.17
C ILE A 38 3.21 0.82 11.76
N GLU A 39 4.21 -0.06 11.72
CA GLU A 39 5.63 0.29 11.78
C GLU A 39 6.33 0.63 10.45
N SER A 40 5.62 1.03 9.39
CA SER A 40 6.30 1.55 8.18
C SER A 40 5.58 2.63 7.40
N SER A 41 4.45 3.12 7.87
CA SER A 41 3.66 4.03 7.05
C SER A 41 3.95 5.50 7.41
N TRP A 42 4.14 6.35 6.38
CA TRP A 42 3.83 7.80 6.32
C TRP A 42 4.70 8.82 7.11
N THR A 43 6.01 8.94 6.84
CA THR A 43 6.82 10.09 7.33
C THR A 43 6.38 11.47 6.77
N LYS A 44 5.33 11.56 5.95
CA LYS A 44 4.62 12.80 5.64
C LYS A 44 3.12 12.49 5.67
N ASN A 45 2.42 12.87 6.75
CA ASN A 45 1.00 12.59 6.98
C ASN A 45 0.05 13.40 6.07
N VAL A 46 0.42 13.56 4.80
CA VAL A 46 -0.27 14.38 3.81
C VAL A 46 -0.37 13.61 2.50
N LEU A 47 -1.59 13.35 2.04
CA LEU A 47 -1.85 12.85 0.71
C LEU A 47 -2.08 14.05 -0.22
N SER A 48 -1.12 14.38 -1.09
CA SER A 48 -1.20 15.50 -2.03
C SER A 48 -1.27 15.03 -3.48
N PHE A 49 -2.00 15.79 -4.30
CA PHE A 49 -2.15 15.58 -5.74
C PHE A 49 -2.40 16.92 -6.43
N GLU A 50 -1.77 17.11 -7.58
CA GLU A 50 -1.84 18.35 -8.37
C GLU A 50 -1.88 17.99 -9.85
N ASP A 51 -2.91 18.47 -10.54
CA ASP A 51 -3.22 18.15 -11.93
C ASP A 51 -3.21 16.64 -12.20
N GLU A 52 -3.82 15.86 -11.31
CA GLU A 52 -3.89 14.40 -11.41
C GLU A 52 -5.29 13.93 -11.76
N ALA A 53 -5.38 12.96 -12.68
CA ALA A 53 -6.64 12.33 -13.00
C ALA A 53 -7.22 11.61 -11.78
N PHE A 54 -8.54 11.65 -11.61
CA PHE A 54 -9.19 11.08 -10.44
C PHE A 54 -8.94 9.58 -10.29
N ILE A 55 -8.72 8.85 -11.40
CA ILE A 55 -8.31 7.45 -11.32
C ILE A 55 -6.98 7.26 -10.58
N ASP A 56 -6.03 8.19 -10.73
CA ASP A 56 -4.73 8.14 -10.08
C ASP A 56 -4.81 8.61 -8.62
N VAL A 57 -5.60 9.65 -8.36
CA VAL A 57 -5.93 10.07 -6.99
C VAL A 57 -6.64 8.95 -6.23
N ALA A 58 -7.60 8.26 -6.85
CA ALA A 58 -8.29 7.13 -6.26
C ALA A 58 -7.32 6.01 -5.90
N ARG A 59 -6.40 5.62 -6.79
CA ARG A 59 -5.35 4.61 -6.48
C ARG A 59 -4.47 5.01 -5.30
N LYS A 60 -4.16 6.29 -5.15
CA LYS A 60 -3.44 6.79 -3.97
C LYS A 60 -4.29 6.65 -2.71
N MET A 61 -5.57 7.02 -2.78
CA MET A 61 -6.53 6.87 -1.68
C MET A 61 -6.78 5.40 -1.29
N GLU A 62 -6.81 4.47 -2.25
CA GLU A 62 -6.93 3.03 -2.00
C GLU A 62 -5.84 2.53 -1.06
N ARG A 63 -4.58 2.90 -1.35
CA ARG A 63 -3.42 2.53 -0.53
C ARG A 63 -3.39 3.26 0.80
N TRP A 64 -3.88 4.49 0.85
CA TRP A 64 -3.84 5.33 2.04
C TRP A 64 -4.90 4.94 3.08
N TYR A 65 -6.09 4.54 2.61
CA TYR A 65 -7.25 4.24 3.46
C TYR A 65 -7.63 2.76 3.51
N ASP A 66 -6.87 1.87 2.86
CA ASP A 66 -7.19 0.43 2.67
C ASP A 66 -8.60 0.21 2.10
N VAL A 67 -8.89 0.85 0.97
CA VAL A 67 -10.18 0.73 0.26
C VAL A 67 -10.00 0.44 -1.22
N ASN A 68 -11.09 0.12 -1.90
CA ASN A 68 -11.17 -0.11 -3.34
C ASN A 68 -12.17 0.86 -3.97
N PHE A 69 -11.78 1.49 -5.07
CA PHE A 69 -12.63 2.41 -5.81
C PHE A 69 -13.26 1.74 -7.04
N GLU A 70 -14.55 1.93 -7.23
CA GLU A 70 -15.29 1.54 -8.43
C GLU A 70 -15.94 2.77 -9.06
N PHE A 71 -15.63 3.01 -10.33
CA PHE A 71 -16.23 4.09 -11.10
C PHE A 71 -17.34 3.53 -11.99
N LYS A 72 -18.60 3.83 -11.66
CA LYS A 72 -19.74 3.46 -12.51
C LYS A 72 -19.79 4.29 -13.79
N ASP A 73 -19.44 5.56 -13.69
CA ASP A 73 -19.28 6.43 -14.85
C ASP A 73 -17.80 6.75 -15.09
N LYS A 74 -17.31 6.38 -16.29
CA LYS A 74 -15.92 6.59 -16.72
C LYS A 74 -15.56 8.07 -16.87
N ARG A 75 -16.54 8.97 -17.02
CA ARG A 75 -16.29 10.43 -17.12
C ARG A 75 -15.52 10.96 -15.91
N TRP A 76 -15.76 10.37 -14.73
CA TRP A 76 -15.15 10.81 -13.48
C TRP A 76 -13.68 10.42 -13.40
N GLN A 77 -13.28 9.31 -14.04
CA GLN A 77 -11.89 8.85 -14.04
C GLN A 77 -10.91 9.87 -14.62
N GLN A 78 -11.36 10.65 -15.62
CA GLN A 78 -10.54 11.63 -16.34
C GLN A 78 -10.66 13.06 -15.78
N GLN A 79 -11.36 13.26 -14.66
CA GLN A 79 -11.39 14.57 -14.02
C GLN A 79 -10.06 14.85 -13.33
N PHE A 80 -9.46 16.00 -13.64
CA PHE A 80 -8.23 16.44 -13.00
C PHE A 80 -8.54 17.09 -11.66
N LEU A 81 -7.82 16.66 -10.64
CA LEU A 81 -8.01 17.09 -9.26
C LEU A 81 -6.74 17.74 -8.72
N ASN A 82 -6.97 18.71 -7.86
CA ASN A 82 -5.95 19.40 -7.12
C ASN A 82 -6.35 19.39 -5.65
N GLY A 83 -5.45 19.00 -4.76
CA GLY A 83 -5.77 18.95 -3.36
C GLY A 83 -4.69 18.32 -2.49
N SER A 84 -4.89 18.47 -1.19
CA SER A 84 -4.13 17.74 -0.20
C SER A 84 -5.02 17.40 0.98
N PHE A 85 -4.81 16.21 1.51
CA PHE A 85 -5.44 15.74 2.74
C PHE A 85 -4.37 15.61 3.81
N LYS A 86 -4.46 16.42 4.86
CA LYS A 86 -3.71 16.30 6.10
C LYS A 86 -4.64 15.84 7.23
N ASN A 87 -4.49 14.60 7.66
CA ASN A 87 -5.24 13.99 8.77
C ASN A 87 -6.76 13.82 8.53
N GLU A 88 -7.27 13.93 7.31
CA GLU A 88 -8.68 13.63 7.01
C GLU A 88 -8.91 12.12 6.91
N ASN A 89 -10.04 11.68 7.46
CA ASN A 89 -10.54 10.34 7.19
C ASN A 89 -11.15 10.23 5.79
N LEU A 90 -11.38 8.99 5.32
CA LEU A 90 -11.92 8.74 3.98
C LEU A 90 -13.22 9.50 3.70
N GLN A 91 -14.15 9.54 4.67
CA GLN A 91 -15.44 10.21 4.49
C GLN A 91 -15.27 11.73 4.32
N GLN A 92 -14.38 12.35 5.09
CA GLN A 92 -14.06 13.77 4.96
C GLN A 92 -13.40 14.06 3.61
N ALA A 93 -12.42 13.26 3.22
CA ALA A 93 -11.76 13.39 1.92
C ALA A 93 -12.75 13.27 0.76
N MET A 94 -13.61 12.24 0.75
CA MET A 94 -14.63 12.04 -0.28
C MET A 94 -15.69 13.15 -0.29
N THR A 95 -16.04 13.69 0.87
CA THR A 95 -16.95 14.84 0.97
C THR A 95 -16.34 16.10 0.36
N ALA A 96 -15.06 16.37 0.63
CA ALA A 96 -14.34 17.47 0.02
C ALA A 96 -14.22 17.32 -1.51
N LEU A 97 -13.89 16.11 -1.98
CA LEU A 97 -13.83 15.82 -3.42
C LEU A 97 -15.19 15.99 -4.10
N LYS A 98 -16.27 15.51 -3.46
CA LYS A 98 -17.64 15.72 -3.93
C LYS A 98 -17.98 17.20 -4.05
N TYR A 99 -17.62 18.02 -3.05
CA TYR A 99 -17.87 19.46 -3.11
C TYR A 99 -17.12 20.14 -4.26
N SER A 100 -15.90 19.69 -4.56
CA SER A 100 -15.08 20.28 -5.62
C SER A 100 -15.53 19.91 -7.05
N THR A 101 -16.14 18.74 -7.24
CA THR A 101 -16.36 18.14 -8.58
C THR A 101 -17.82 17.86 -8.90
N GLY A 102 -18.67 17.74 -7.88
CA GLY A 102 -20.09 17.44 -8.02
C GLY A 102 -20.45 15.97 -8.26
N PHE A 103 -19.50 15.02 -8.19
CA PHE A 103 -19.84 13.59 -8.30
C PHE A 103 -20.61 13.10 -7.06
N ASN A 104 -21.35 12.00 -7.20
CA ASN A 104 -21.92 11.31 -6.05
C ASN A 104 -21.12 10.04 -5.75
N TYR A 105 -21.15 9.64 -4.48
CA TYR A 105 -20.46 8.45 -4.04
C TYR A 105 -21.23 7.73 -2.94
N THR A 106 -20.97 6.43 -2.81
CA THR A 106 -21.34 5.61 -1.65
C THR A 106 -20.12 4.89 -1.12
N ILE A 107 -20.12 4.61 0.19
CA ILE A 107 -19.09 3.84 0.87
C ILE A 107 -19.77 2.62 1.49
N GLU A 108 -19.32 1.43 1.11
CA GLU A 108 -19.82 0.14 1.56
C GLU A 108 -18.63 -0.68 2.09
N GLY A 109 -18.36 -0.59 3.39
CA GLY A 109 -17.19 -1.21 4.02
C GLY A 109 -15.89 -0.64 3.44
N ARG A 110 -15.11 -1.49 2.75
CA ARG A 110 -13.87 -1.09 2.07
C ARG A 110 -14.07 -0.73 0.61
N LYS A 111 -15.30 -0.59 0.14
CA LYS A 111 -15.61 -0.26 -1.26
C LYS A 111 -16.17 1.16 -1.37
N VAL A 112 -15.61 1.97 -2.25
CA VAL A 112 -16.09 3.30 -2.60
C VAL A 112 -16.61 3.25 -4.04
N VAL A 113 -17.87 3.61 -4.24
CA VAL A 113 -18.51 3.60 -5.56
C VAL A 113 -18.82 5.03 -5.98
N ILE A 114 -18.35 5.43 -7.16
CA ILE A 114 -18.54 6.78 -7.72
C ILE A 114 -19.52 6.71 -8.89
N PHE A 115 -20.50 7.62 -8.92
CA PHE A 115 -21.54 7.73 -9.95
C PHE A 115 -21.89 9.19 -10.25
#